data_AF-A0A4Z1KVU8-F1
#
_entry.id   AF-A0A4Z1KVU8-F1
#
_cell.length_a   1.000
_cell.length_b   1.000
_cell.length_c   1.000
_cell.angle_alpha   90.00
_cell.angle_beta   90.00
_cell.angle_gamma   90.00
#
_symmetry.space_group_name_H-M   'P 1'
#
loop_
_entity.id
_entity.type
_entity.pdbx_description
1 polymer ?
#
loop_
_entity_poly.entity_id
_entity_poly.type
_entity_poly.pdbx_seq_one_letter_code
_entity_poly.pdbx_strand_id
1 'polypeptide(L)'
;MPSILLKTIALLSLASFTLADLHSTGICVDYKNDAIVYNSAATIAACTNYRNRNTGSEQWDQCPDCNMITTGTPHCRSDAWHIGGDEWYYYCQQNKAGDSLAN
;
A
#
# COMPACT_ATOMS: atom_id res chain seq x y z
N MET A 1 -42.46 -13.99 -37.97
CA MET A 1 -42.47 -14.13 -36.49
C MET A 1 -41.93 -15.53 -36.17
N PRO A 2 -41.06 -15.78 -35.17
CA PRO A 2 -40.45 -14.92 -34.14
C PRO A 2 -38.90 -14.80 -34.31
N SER A 3 -38.28 -13.63 -34.11
CA SER A 3 -37.62 -13.18 -32.86
C SER A 3 -37.02 -14.28 -31.99
N ILE A 4 -35.69 -14.44 -32.05
CA ILE A 4 -34.92 -14.99 -30.94
C ILE A 4 -33.71 -14.08 -30.75
N LEU A 5 -33.83 -13.21 -29.75
CA LEU A 5 -32.75 -12.50 -29.10
C LEU A 5 -31.58 -13.47 -28.87
N LEU A 6 -30.49 -13.30 -29.62
CA LEU A 6 -29.23 -13.95 -29.27
C LEU A 6 -28.65 -13.17 -28.09
N LYS A 7 -28.85 -13.78 -26.92
CA LYS A 7 -28.51 -13.30 -25.59
C LYS A 7 -27.08 -12.77 -25.57
N THR A 8 -26.95 -11.50 -25.21
CA THR A 8 -25.70 -10.86 -24.79
C THR A 8 -25.00 -11.77 -23.79
N ILE A 9 -23.90 -12.40 -24.22
CA ILE A 9 -22.97 -13.07 -23.33
C ILE A 9 -22.25 -11.94 -22.61
N ALA A 10 -22.72 -11.59 -21.41
CA ALA A 10 -21.94 -10.79 -20.49
C ALA A 10 -20.71 -11.62 -20.11
N LEU A 11 -19.56 -11.31 -20.70
CA LEU A 11 -18.27 -11.71 -20.17
C LEU A 11 -18.14 -11.02 -18.81
N LEU A 12 -18.54 -11.71 -17.74
CA LEU A 12 -18.09 -11.37 -16.40
C LEU A 12 -16.60 -11.71 -16.38
N SER A 13 -15.75 -10.74 -16.71
CA SER A 13 -14.34 -10.82 -16.36
C SER A 13 -14.28 -10.87 -14.84
N LEU A 14 -14.13 -12.07 -14.29
CA LEU A 14 -13.61 -12.24 -12.95
C LEU A 14 -12.17 -11.73 -13.01
N ALA A 15 -12.01 -10.41 -12.87
CA ALA A 15 -10.73 -9.84 -12.52
C ALA A 15 -10.37 -10.53 -11.21
N SER A 16 -9.36 -11.38 -11.27
CA SER A 16 -8.68 -11.85 -10.08
C SER A 16 -8.15 -10.61 -9.38
N PHE A 17 -8.91 -10.09 -8.42
CA PHE A 17 -8.38 -9.14 -7.45
C PHE A 17 -7.39 -9.94 -6.63
N THR A 18 -6.16 -10.07 -7.09
CA THR A 18 -5.06 -10.33 -6.18
C THR A 18 -5.05 -9.10 -5.28
N LEU A 19 -5.62 -9.22 -4.09
CA LEU A 19 -5.32 -8.27 -3.03
C LEU A 19 -3.79 -8.35 -2.91
N ALA A 20 -3.08 -7.33 -3.39
CA ALA A 20 -1.76 -7.07 -2.85
C ALA A 20 -1.91 -7.11 -1.32
N ASP A 21 -0.96 -7.71 -0.60
CA ASP A 21 -1.10 -7.83 0.85
C ASP A 21 -1.31 -6.43 1.42
N LEU A 22 -2.54 -6.18 1.87
CA LEU A 22 -2.99 -4.89 2.35
C LEU A 22 -2.70 -4.88 3.83
N HIS A 23 -2.24 -3.74 4.29
CA HIS A 23 -1.75 -3.53 5.64
C HIS A 23 -2.38 -2.29 6.23
N SER A 24 -2.52 -2.30 7.55
CA SER A 24 -2.99 -1.14 8.31
C SER A 24 -1.85 -0.23 8.76
N THR A 25 -0.61 -0.75 8.77
CA THR A 25 0.57 -0.07 9.27
C THR A 25 1.81 -0.35 8.43
N GLY A 26 2.75 0.60 8.43
CA GLY A 26 4.02 0.46 7.72
C GLY A 26 5.17 1.24 8.37
N ILE A 27 6.36 0.64 8.39
CA ILE A 27 7.63 1.26 8.78
C ILE A 27 8.72 0.99 7.74
N CYS A 28 9.70 1.89 7.66
CA CYS A 28 10.92 1.69 6.90
C CYS A 28 12.08 1.32 7.83
N VAL A 29 12.98 0.45 7.37
CA VAL A 29 14.09 -0.07 8.16
C VAL A 29 15.38 -0.12 7.34
N ASP A 30 16.51 -0.18 8.02
CA ASP A 30 17.82 -0.42 7.42
C ASP A 30 18.43 -1.71 7.98
N TYR A 31 19.28 -2.35 7.18
CA TYR A 31 20.17 -3.42 7.65
C TYR A 31 21.50 -2.84 8.15
N LYS A 32 21.83 -3.06 9.42
CA LYS A 32 23.11 -2.68 10.03
C LYS A 32 23.69 -3.86 10.78
N ASN A 33 24.79 -4.43 10.30
CA ASN A 33 25.47 -5.58 10.92
C ASN A 33 24.49 -6.72 11.24
N ASP A 34 23.72 -7.16 10.24
CA ASP A 34 22.67 -8.20 10.35
C ASP A 34 21.48 -7.85 11.26
N ALA A 35 21.41 -6.64 11.81
CA ALA A 35 20.27 -6.15 12.56
C ALA A 35 19.35 -5.27 11.69
N ILE A 36 18.05 -5.43 11.89
CA ILE A 36 17.02 -4.53 11.34
C ILE A 36 16.87 -3.33 12.27
N VAL A 37 17.11 -2.13 11.75
CA VAL A 37 17.07 -0.88 12.51
C VAL A 37 16.02 0.05 11.94
N TYR A 38 15.16 0.60 12.79
CA TYR A 38 14.14 1.56 12.38
C TYR A 38 14.74 2.81 11.71
N ASN A 39 14.23 3.17 10.54
CA ASN A 39 14.61 4.36 9.79
C ASN A 39 13.48 5.40 9.85
N SER A 40 13.58 6.31 10.81
CA SER A 40 12.54 7.30 11.09
C SER A 40 12.33 8.29 9.96
N ALA A 41 13.42 8.77 9.35
CA ALA A 41 13.34 9.75 8.28
C ALA A 41 12.65 9.15 7.04
N ALA A 42 13.03 7.93 6.66
CA ALA A 42 12.40 7.24 5.56
C ALA A 42 10.94 6.91 5.85
N THR A 43 10.59 6.49 7.07
CA THR A 43 9.21 6.17 7.45
C THR A 43 8.28 7.38 7.32
N ILE A 44 8.70 8.55 7.83
CA ILE A 44 7.92 9.79 7.74
C ILE A 44 7.73 10.21 6.28
N ALA A 45 8.81 10.16 5.48
CA ALA A 45 8.75 10.52 4.07
C ALA A 45 7.91 9.55 3.25
N ALA A 46 8.03 8.23 3.50
CA ALA A 46 7.22 7.21 2.86
C ALA A 46 5.74 7.37 3.22
N CYS A 47 5.40 7.64 4.48
CA CYS A 47 4.01 7.89 4.88
C CYS A 47 3.43 9.13 4.20
N THR A 48 4.24 10.17 4.02
CA THR A 48 3.84 11.38 3.29
C THR A 48 3.60 11.08 1.81
N ASN A 49 4.47 10.29 1.17
CA ASN A 49 4.29 9.86 -0.22
C ASN A 49 3.00 9.03 -0.36
N TYR A 50 2.76 8.09 0.55
CA TYR A 50 1.61 7.20 0.51
C TYR A 50 0.29 7.95 0.73
N ARG A 51 0.26 8.90 1.68
CA ARG A 51 -0.87 9.82 1.86
C ARG A 51 -1.20 10.61 0.59
N ASN A 52 -0.17 11.04 -0.15
CA ASN A 52 -0.33 11.82 -1.37
C ASN A 52 -0.52 10.94 -2.63
N ARG A 53 -0.56 9.62 -2.46
CA ARG A 53 -0.70 8.67 -3.57
C ARG A 53 -2.09 8.79 -4.20
N ASN A 54 -2.11 8.82 -5.52
CA ASN A 54 -3.33 8.78 -6.33
C ASN A 54 -2.97 8.25 -7.73
N THR A 55 -2.81 6.93 -7.85
CA THR A 55 -2.30 6.27 -9.07
C THR A 55 -3.36 5.50 -9.84
N GLY A 56 -4.59 5.43 -9.33
CA GLY A 56 -5.65 4.59 -9.87
C GLY A 56 -6.84 4.48 -8.92
N SER A 57 -7.61 3.41 -9.09
CA SER A 57 -8.87 3.17 -8.37
C SER A 57 -8.82 1.99 -7.40
N GLU A 58 -7.71 1.27 -7.33
CA GLU A 58 -7.55 0.17 -6.38
C GLU A 58 -7.35 0.70 -4.95
N GLN A 59 -7.59 -0.15 -3.94
CA GLN A 59 -7.51 0.27 -2.54
C GLN A 59 -6.13 0.86 -2.20
N TRP A 60 -5.04 0.27 -2.67
CA TRP A 60 -3.68 0.76 -2.44
C TRP A 60 -3.24 1.90 -3.36
N ASP A 61 -4.05 2.29 -4.36
CA ASP A 61 -3.74 3.42 -5.25
C ASP A 61 -3.93 4.78 -4.59
N GLN A 62 -4.62 4.82 -3.45
CA GLN A 62 -4.91 6.01 -2.69
C GLN A 62 -4.79 5.70 -1.20
N CYS A 63 -4.46 6.70 -0.38
CA CYS A 63 -4.53 6.54 1.06
C CYS A 63 -5.00 7.82 1.75
N PRO A 64 -6.31 8.13 1.62
CA PRO A 64 -6.87 9.37 2.17
C PRO A 64 -6.83 9.41 3.70
N ASP A 65 -6.73 8.27 4.35
CA ASP A 65 -6.67 8.11 5.80
C ASP A 65 -5.25 7.87 6.34
N CYS A 66 -4.24 7.75 5.48
CA CYS A 66 -2.86 7.53 5.93
C CYS A 66 -2.43 8.68 6.83
N ASN A 67 -1.86 8.36 8.00
CA ASN A 67 -1.24 9.35 8.87
C ASN A 67 -0.06 8.77 9.63
N MET A 68 0.95 9.62 9.86
CA MET A 68 2.08 9.27 10.70
C MET A 68 1.65 9.28 12.17
N ILE A 69 1.82 8.15 12.86
CA ILE A 69 1.69 8.04 14.32
C ILE A 69 3.06 8.30 14.93
N THR A 70 3.15 9.24 15.89
CA THR A 70 4.41 9.65 16.53
C THR A 70 4.53 9.20 17.99
N THR A 71 3.48 8.59 18.53
CA THR A 71 3.46 8.02 19.88
C THR A 71 3.89 6.55 19.84
N GLY A 72 4.75 6.14 20.78
CA GLY A 72 5.31 4.78 20.78
C GLY A 72 6.33 4.57 19.67
N THR A 73 6.29 3.42 18.98
CA THR A 73 7.09 3.17 17.77
C THR A 73 6.46 3.94 16.61
N PRO A 74 7.11 4.98 16.07
CA PRO A 74 6.49 5.78 15.03
C PRO A 74 6.29 4.95 13.75
N HIS A 75 5.10 5.03 13.16
CA HIS A 75 4.72 4.26 11.98
C HIS A 75 3.69 5.02 11.14
N CYS A 76 3.58 4.68 9.86
CA CYS A 76 2.44 5.09 9.06
C CYS A 76 1.25 4.19 9.40
N ARG A 77 0.05 4.78 9.50
CA ARG A 77 -1.18 4.06 9.80
C ARG A 77 -2.27 4.43 8.81
N SER A 78 -3.04 3.44 8.37
CA SER A 78 -4.29 3.55 7.61
C SER A 78 -5.31 2.62 8.30
N ASP A 79 -6.38 3.20 8.85
CA ASP A 79 -7.45 2.42 9.48
C ASP A 79 -8.30 1.68 8.42
N ALA A 80 -8.29 2.15 7.18
CA ALA A 80 -8.98 1.56 6.04
C ALA A 80 -8.07 0.65 5.17
N TRP A 81 -6.92 0.21 5.69
CA TRP A 81 -6.07 -0.83 5.06
C TRP A 81 -5.61 -0.48 3.64
N HIS A 82 -5.11 0.74 3.44
CA HIS A 82 -4.66 1.21 2.13
C HIS A 82 -3.18 0.91 1.83
N ILE A 83 -2.40 0.39 2.79
CA ILE A 83 -0.96 0.21 2.63
C ILE A 83 -0.69 -1.12 1.91
N GLY A 84 -0.27 -1.08 0.65
CA GLY A 84 0.21 -2.24 -0.11
C GLY A 84 1.67 -2.51 0.20
N GLY A 85 2.04 -3.78 0.40
CA GLY A 85 3.41 -4.16 0.75
C GLY A 85 4.47 -3.72 -0.26
N ASP A 86 4.24 -3.98 -1.55
CA ASP A 86 5.17 -3.61 -2.62
C ASP A 86 5.29 -2.08 -2.78
N GLU A 87 4.17 -1.36 -2.73
CA GLU A 87 4.13 0.10 -2.79
C GLU A 87 4.82 0.75 -1.59
N TRP A 88 4.62 0.19 -0.39
CA TRP A 88 5.28 0.67 0.82
C TRP A 88 6.79 0.48 0.75
N TYR A 89 7.23 -0.71 0.33
CA TYR A 89 8.64 -1.00 0.08
C TYR A 89 9.25 -0.03 -0.94
N TYR A 90 8.57 0.22 -2.06
CA TYR A 90 9.00 1.19 -3.08
C TYR A 90 9.29 2.57 -2.47
N TYR A 91 8.38 3.12 -1.67
CA TYR A 91 8.61 4.43 -1.06
C TYR A 91 9.67 4.42 0.04
N CYS A 92 9.84 3.33 0.79
CA CYS A 92 10.97 3.19 1.72
C CYS A 92 12.31 3.26 0.97
N GLN A 93 12.46 2.51 -0.12
CA GLN A 93 13.66 2.53 -0.96
C GLN A 93 13.90 3.90 -1.61
N GLN A 94 12.84 4.55 -2.11
CA GLN A 94 12.92 5.89 -2.66
C GLN A 94 13.45 6.91 -1.64
N ASN A 95 13.09 6.72 -0.37
CA ASN A 95 13.56 7.52 0.77
C ASN A 95 14.80 6.96 1.46
N LYS A 96 15.58 6.13 0.76
CA LYS A 96 16.91 5.64 1.19
C LYS A 96 16.91 4.73 2.41
N ALA A 97 15.78 4.07 2.71
CA ALA A 97 15.79 2.91 3.59
C ALA A 97 16.42 1.70 2.86
N GLY A 98 16.78 0.66 3.61
CA GLY A 98 17.23 -0.61 3.06
C GLY A 98 16.11 -1.65 2.87
N ASP A 99 15.00 -1.50 3.61
CA ASP A 99 13.83 -2.38 3.54
C ASP A 99 12.58 -1.72 4.15
N SER A 100 11.48 -2.48 4.20
CA SER A 100 10.21 -2.09 4.80
C SER A 100 9.54 -3.24 5.54
N LEU A 101 8.69 -2.91 6.51
CA LEU A 101 7.81 -3.86 7.19
C LEU A 101 6.39 -3.27 7.18
N ALA A 102 5.40 -4.09 6.84
CA ALA A 102 3.99 -3.71 6.83
C ALA A 102 3.12 -4.79 7.50
N ASN A 103 2.05 -4.36 8.16
CA ASN A 103 1.08 -5.21 8.88
C ASN A 103 -0.32 -4.59 8.90
#